data_AF-X1AR36-F1
#
_entry.id   AF-X1AR36-F1
#
_cell.length_a   1.000
_cell.length_b   1.000
_cell.length_c   1.000
_cell.angle_alpha   90.00
_cell.angle_beta   90.00
_cell.angle_gamma   90.00
#
_symmetry.space_group_name_H-M   'P 1'
#
loop_
_entity.id
_entity.type
_entity.pdbx_description
1 polymer ?
#
loop_
_entity_poly.entity_id
_entity_poly.type
_entity_poly.pdbx_seq_one_letter_code
_entity_poly.pdbx_strand_id
1 'polypeptide(L)'
;HFIDIFEVEPVAKFDINLPPYAFVIHGSADEFRGDNKSGFGIYYDKSKQLYNMAERIKTPFGTFNILTGNDAKKYFEKYNYVEDFAKKKRRMGAELLFEEFTEISNEMHQGLININEIILGCHYLRNLNTLFSITLRGDLPAYLVKGNPNLSPQSIELLGFEKRAKRLGVYDRLINANIIPHGGGYVFPDILTINKVIEVERKRYFEVEMQNDRGKKIISEVRELAYEYRGRNVVLRALEIGIIDIVAKLIPQYVLKI
;
A
#
# COMPACT_ATOMS: atom_id res chain seq x y z
N HIS A 1 2.39 -2.53 13.66
CA HIS A 1 3.47 -3.17 12.88
C HIS A 1 3.52 -4.64 13.27
N PHE A 2 4.29 -5.49 12.58
CA PHE A 2 4.38 -6.91 12.93
C PHE A 2 5.66 -7.58 12.41
N ILE A 3 5.97 -8.75 12.98
CA ILE A 3 6.96 -9.71 12.48
C ILE A 3 6.28 -11.07 12.39
N ASP A 4 6.21 -11.61 11.18
CA ASP A 4 5.58 -12.90 10.93
C ASP A 4 6.64 -13.91 10.49
N ILE A 5 6.53 -15.14 10.99
CA ILE A 5 7.38 -16.28 10.60
C ILE A 5 6.49 -17.30 9.88
N PHE A 6 6.98 -17.80 8.76
CA PHE A 6 6.25 -18.68 7.87
C PHE A 6 7.04 -19.93 7.55
N GLU A 7 6.34 -21.05 7.38
CA GLU A 7 6.80 -22.17 6.58
C GLU A 7 6.56 -21.88 5.10
N VAL A 8 7.51 -22.26 4.24
CA VAL A 8 7.49 -21.97 2.80
C VAL A 8 7.06 -23.21 2.03
N GLU A 9 6.00 -23.08 1.25
CA GLU A 9 5.53 -24.07 0.27
C GLU A 9 5.79 -23.53 -1.15
N PRO A 10 6.92 -23.88 -1.81
CA PRO A 10 7.20 -23.44 -3.18
C PRO A 10 6.19 -24.02 -4.18
N VAL A 11 5.83 -23.23 -5.19
CA VAL A 11 5.04 -23.71 -6.33
C VAL A 11 5.97 -24.35 -7.34
N ALA A 12 5.74 -25.62 -7.68
CA ALA A 12 6.62 -26.45 -8.53
C ALA A 12 6.98 -25.85 -9.90
N LYS A 13 6.24 -24.85 -10.38
CA LYS A 13 6.49 -24.15 -11.66
C LYS A 13 7.76 -23.29 -11.62
N PHE A 14 8.21 -22.85 -10.45
CA PHE A 14 9.38 -21.99 -10.31
C PHE A 14 10.56 -22.81 -9.81
N ASP A 15 11.61 -22.94 -10.63
CA ASP A 15 12.89 -23.57 -10.24
C ASP A 15 13.70 -22.61 -9.36
N ILE A 16 13.16 -22.32 -8.17
CA ILE A 16 13.75 -21.41 -7.19
C ILE A 16 13.94 -22.20 -5.90
N ASN A 17 15.19 -22.33 -5.48
CA ASN A 17 15.52 -22.95 -4.21
C ASN A 17 15.24 -21.95 -3.07
N LEU A 18 14.07 -22.08 -2.44
CA LEU A 18 13.69 -21.27 -1.29
C LEU A 18 13.98 -22.03 0.02
N PRO A 19 14.47 -21.34 1.07
CA PRO A 19 14.57 -21.93 2.40
C PRO A 19 13.20 -22.43 2.91
N PRO A 20 13.17 -23.44 3.81
CA PRO A 20 11.92 -24.00 4.34
C PRO A 20 11.14 -23.00 5.20
N TYR A 21 11.80 -21.94 5.68
CA TYR A 21 11.19 -20.89 6.47
C TYR A 21 11.52 -19.51 5.91
N ALA A 22 10.59 -18.58 6.04
CA ALA A 22 10.75 -17.18 5.71
C ALA A 22 10.13 -16.31 6.80
N PHE A 23 10.54 -15.05 6.86
CA PHE A 23 9.93 -14.08 7.76
C PHE A 23 9.62 -12.78 7.02
N VAL A 24 8.65 -12.02 7.53
CA VAL A 24 8.32 -10.68 7.06
C VAL A 24 8.34 -9.72 8.25
N ILE A 25 9.16 -8.67 8.16
CA ILE A 25 9.14 -7.55 9.12
C ILE A 25 8.37 -6.39 8.47
N HIS A 26 7.17 -6.13 8.97
CA HIS A 26 6.36 -4.99 8.55
C HIS A 26 6.53 -3.83 9.55
N GLY A 27 7.44 -2.90 9.24
CA GLY A 27 7.80 -1.76 10.08
C GLY A 27 8.02 -0.45 9.30
N SER A 28 7.86 0.67 9.99
CA SER A 28 8.07 2.04 9.48
C SER A 28 9.17 2.80 10.26
N ALA A 29 9.42 4.03 9.82
CA ALA A 29 10.25 5.03 10.49
C ALA A 29 9.38 6.06 11.24
N ASP A 30 8.64 5.61 12.25
CA ASP A 30 7.72 6.45 13.04
C ASP A 30 8.41 7.65 13.72
N GLU A 31 9.73 7.55 13.95
CA GLU A 31 10.59 8.60 14.49
C GLU A 31 10.61 9.88 13.63
N PHE A 32 10.24 9.76 12.35
CA PHE A 32 10.24 10.85 11.38
C PHE A 32 8.85 11.35 11.02
N ARG A 33 7.81 10.97 11.78
CA ARG A 33 6.45 11.48 11.52
C ARG A 33 6.35 12.98 11.77
N GLY A 34 6.80 13.43 12.94
CA GLY A 34 6.82 14.84 13.32
C GLY A 34 8.23 15.46 13.28
N ASP A 35 8.31 16.74 13.66
CA ASP A 35 9.59 17.43 13.83
C ASP A 35 10.46 16.69 14.84
N ASN A 36 11.75 16.53 14.53
CA ASN A 36 12.70 15.83 15.38
C ASN A 36 14.09 16.50 15.36
N LYS A 37 15.06 15.89 16.05
CA LYS A 37 16.44 16.43 16.14
C LYS A 37 17.11 16.62 14.77
N SER A 38 16.63 15.94 13.73
CA SER A 38 17.13 16.01 12.36
C SER A 38 16.24 16.88 11.45
N GLY A 39 15.43 17.79 12.01
CA GLY A 39 14.61 18.74 11.27
C GLY A 39 13.13 18.35 11.14
N PHE A 40 12.50 18.75 10.03
CA PHE A 40 11.08 18.50 9.79
C PHE A 40 10.76 17.01 9.61
N GLY A 41 9.59 16.59 10.09
CA GLY A 41 9.03 15.25 9.81
C GLY A 41 8.31 15.17 8.46
N ILE A 42 7.97 13.96 8.01
CA ILE A 42 7.38 13.70 6.68
C ILE A 42 5.85 13.72 6.66
N TYR A 43 5.18 13.91 7.81
CA TYR A 43 3.71 14.02 7.87
C TYR A 43 3.32 15.47 8.17
N TYR A 44 2.65 16.11 7.22
CA TYR A 44 2.31 17.55 7.32
C TYR A 44 1.46 17.89 8.55
N ASP A 45 0.62 16.95 9.03
CA ASP A 45 -0.24 17.12 10.19
C ASP A 45 0.49 16.88 11.53
N LYS A 46 1.73 16.38 11.49
CA LYS A 46 2.58 16.10 12.65
C LYS A 46 3.84 16.96 12.71
N SER A 47 4.21 17.58 11.59
CA SER A 47 5.45 18.33 11.40
C SER A 47 5.11 19.80 11.21
N LYS A 48 5.37 20.63 12.23
CA LYS A 48 5.04 22.06 12.20
C LYS A 48 5.91 22.78 11.17
N GLN A 49 7.18 22.37 11.03
CA GLN A 49 8.07 22.91 10.02
C GLN A 49 7.58 22.58 8.61
N LEU A 50 7.22 21.32 8.33
CA LEU A 50 6.67 20.94 7.02
C LEU A 50 5.36 21.68 6.71
N TYR A 51 4.48 21.80 7.71
CA TYR A 51 3.24 22.57 7.58
C TYR A 51 3.52 24.03 7.20
N ASN A 52 4.56 24.64 7.76
CA ASN A 52 4.94 26.02 7.44
C ASN A 52 5.62 26.17 6.07
N MET A 53 6.33 25.14 5.60
CA MET A 53 6.91 25.09 4.24
C MET A 53 5.84 24.97 3.16
N ALA A 54 4.68 24.39 3.48
CA ALA A 54 3.64 24.14 2.50
C ALA A 54 2.86 25.40 2.09
N GLU A 55 2.73 25.58 0.78
CA GLU A 55 1.75 26.48 0.19
C GLU A 55 0.35 25.87 0.30
N ARG A 56 -0.67 26.72 0.48
CA ARG A 56 -2.06 26.29 0.68
C ARG A 56 -2.92 26.70 -0.51
N ILE A 57 -3.45 25.72 -1.22
CA ILE A 57 -4.38 25.92 -2.32
C ILE A 57 -5.78 25.53 -1.87
N LYS A 58 -6.75 26.43 -1.99
CA LYS A 58 -8.16 26.11 -1.76
C LYS A 58 -8.72 25.40 -2.99
N THR A 59 -9.25 24.20 -2.80
CA THR A 59 -9.98 23.45 -3.83
C THR A 59 -11.43 23.25 -3.41
N PRO A 60 -12.35 22.91 -4.33
CA PRO A 60 -13.70 22.48 -3.97
C PRO A 60 -13.74 21.31 -2.97
N PHE A 61 -12.66 20.51 -2.93
CA PHE A 61 -12.52 19.34 -2.06
C PHE A 61 -11.76 19.61 -0.76
N GLY A 62 -11.48 20.88 -0.46
CA GLY A 62 -10.74 21.31 0.73
C GLY A 62 -9.39 21.95 0.42
N THR A 63 -8.67 22.30 1.47
CA THR A 63 -7.33 22.90 1.34
C THR A 63 -6.30 21.83 1.06
N PHE A 64 -5.59 21.98 -0.05
CA PHE A 64 -4.42 21.19 -0.39
C PHE A 64 -3.18 21.90 0.11
N ASN A 65 -2.32 21.16 0.82
CA ASN A 65 -1.00 21.62 1.20
C ASN A 65 -0.01 21.06 0.17
N ILE A 66 0.68 21.94 -0.55
CA ILE A 66 1.62 21.55 -1.59
C ILE A 66 3.00 22.11 -1.29
N LEU A 67 4.02 21.44 -1.80
CA LEU A 67 5.38 21.97 -1.83
C LEU A 67 5.76 22.20 -3.28
N THR A 68 6.43 23.32 -3.55
CA THR A 68 6.94 23.66 -4.87
C THR A 68 8.43 24.02 -4.79
N GLY A 69 9.09 24.07 -5.95
CA GLY A 69 10.47 24.55 -6.07
C GLY A 69 11.45 23.90 -5.09
N ASN A 70 12.17 24.75 -4.35
CA ASN A 70 13.21 24.30 -3.43
C ASN A 70 12.67 23.49 -2.25
N ASP A 71 11.46 23.79 -1.76
CA ASP A 71 10.91 23.06 -0.62
C ASP A 71 10.40 21.68 -1.01
N ALA A 72 9.91 21.49 -2.24
CA ALA A 72 9.65 20.17 -2.80
C ALA A 72 10.93 19.34 -2.91
N LYS A 73 12.03 19.95 -3.37
CA LYS A 73 13.35 19.30 -3.44
C LYS A 73 13.84 18.86 -2.06
N LYS A 74 13.82 19.75 -1.06
CA LYS A 74 14.21 19.43 0.32
C LYS A 74 13.36 18.31 0.90
N TYR A 75 12.04 18.33 0.67
CA TYR A 75 11.16 17.27 1.13
C TYR A 75 11.51 15.92 0.48
N PHE A 76 11.78 15.90 -0.82
CA PHE A 76 12.18 14.67 -1.50
C PHE A 76 13.53 14.12 -0.99
N GLU A 77 14.51 14.99 -0.73
CA GLU A 77 15.78 14.61 -0.10
C GLU A 77 15.56 14.02 1.31
N LYS A 78 14.74 14.69 2.14
CA LYS A 78 14.36 14.18 3.47
C LYS A 78 13.62 12.85 3.38
N TYR A 79 12.71 12.73 2.44
CA TYR A 79 11.95 11.51 2.19
C TYR A 79 12.88 10.34 1.85
N ASN A 80 13.82 10.50 0.92
CA ASN A 80 14.78 9.45 0.57
C ASN A 80 15.64 9.04 1.76
N TYR A 81 16.08 10.00 2.57
CA TYR A 81 16.78 9.71 3.82
C TYR A 81 15.95 8.86 4.79
N VAL A 82 14.66 9.17 4.95
CA VAL A 82 13.76 8.42 5.83
C VAL A 82 13.46 7.03 5.27
N GLU A 83 13.33 6.88 3.96
CA GLU A 83 13.17 5.58 3.31
C GLU A 83 14.39 4.68 3.58
N ASP A 84 15.60 5.20 3.37
CA ASP A 84 16.86 4.50 3.65
C ASP A 84 16.98 4.12 5.13
N PHE A 85 16.60 5.04 6.03
CA PHE A 85 16.56 4.76 7.46
C PHE A 85 15.59 3.60 7.77
N ALA A 86 14.39 3.60 7.21
CA ALA A 86 13.40 2.54 7.43
C ALA A 86 13.91 1.17 6.95
N LYS A 87 14.57 1.12 5.78
CA LYS A 87 15.20 -0.09 5.22
C LYS A 87 16.29 -0.62 6.15
N LYS A 88 17.20 0.25 6.61
CA LYS A 88 18.26 -0.09 7.56
C LYS A 88 17.72 -0.56 8.90
N LYS A 89 16.69 0.10 9.43
CA LYS A 89 16.03 -0.27 10.69
C LYS A 89 15.42 -1.67 10.62
N ARG A 90 14.70 -2.00 9.55
CA ARG A 90 14.15 -3.36 9.34
C ARG A 90 15.26 -4.41 9.24
N ARG A 91 16.32 -4.11 8.47
CA ARG A 91 17.46 -5.01 8.32
C ARG A 91 18.17 -5.25 9.66
N MET A 92 18.47 -4.20 10.41
CA MET A 92 19.06 -4.31 11.74
C MET A 92 18.17 -5.11 12.70
N GLY A 93 16.85 -4.91 12.63
CA GLY A 93 15.89 -5.74 13.37
C GLY A 93 15.97 -7.22 12.99
N ALA A 94 16.12 -7.53 11.71
CA ALA A 94 16.31 -8.91 11.24
C ALA A 94 17.65 -9.50 11.72
N GLU A 95 18.75 -8.75 11.60
CA GLU A 95 20.09 -9.16 12.05
C GLU A 95 20.11 -9.49 13.56
N LEU A 96 19.40 -8.70 14.38
CA LEU A 96 19.31 -8.93 15.83
C LEU A 96 18.42 -10.13 16.21
N LEU A 97 17.45 -10.49 15.38
CA LEU A 97 16.47 -11.55 15.69
C LEU A 97 16.84 -12.91 15.12
N PHE A 98 17.44 -12.92 13.93
CA PHE A 98 17.66 -14.14 13.14
C PHE A 98 19.13 -14.39 12.81
N GLU A 99 20.02 -13.42 13.08
CA GLU A 99 21.45 -13.46 12.80
C GLU A 99 21.75 -13.60 11.31
N GLU A 100 21.61 -14.81 10.75
CA GLU A 100 21.84 -15.11 9.34
C GLU A 100 20.54 -15.26 8.56
N PHE A 101 20.41 -14.50 7.47
CA PHE A 101 19.27 -14.60 6.56
C PHE A 101 19.63 -14.14 5.14
N THR A 102 18.84 -14.58 4.17
CA THR A 102 18.88 -14.09 2.80
C THR A 102 17.75 -13.09 2.61
N GLU A 103 18.10 -11.82 2.35
CA GLU A 103 17.11 -10.79 2.06
C GLU A 103 16.47 -11.04 0.69
N ILE A 104 15.16 -11.34 0.67
CA ILE A 104 14.40 -11.50 -0.59
C ILE A 104 14.01 -10.14 -1.16
N SER A 105 13.44 -9.28 -0.31
CA SER A 105 13.13 -7.88 -0.64
C SER A 105 12.96 -7.04 0.63
N ASN A 106 13.23 -5.75 0.52
CA ASN A 106 13.09 -4.77 1.61
C ASN A 106 12.48 -3.46 1.07
N GLU A 107 11.35 -3.61 0.38
CA GLU A 107 10.70 -2.53 -0.34
C GLU A 107 9.62 -1.82 0.49
N MET A 108 9.36 -0.57 0.13
CA MET A 108 8.22 0.17 0.64
C MET A 108 6.95 -0.15 -0.14
N HIS A 109 5.79 -0.04 0.51
CA HIS A 109 4.48 -0.13 -0.13
C HIS A 109 3.67 1.18 -0.04
N GLN A 110 4.23 2.19 0.63
CA GLN A 110 3.65 3.52 0.78
C GLN A 110 4.77 4.54 0.77
N GLY A 111 4.82 5.37 -0.27
CA GLY A 111 5.94 6.29 -0.45
C GLY A 111 6.02 6.90 -1.85
N LEU A 112 6.95 7.83 -2.01
CA LEU A 112 7.24 8.48 -3.29
C LEU A 112 8.10 7.60 -4.19
N ILE A 113 7.73 7.49 -5.46
CA ILE A 113 8.59 6.87 -6.48
C ILE A 113 9.49 7.92 -7.16
N ASN A 114 9.02 9.18 -7.20
CA ASN A 114 9.76 10.38 -7.54
C ASN A 114 9.08 11.59 -6.88
N ILE A 115 9.53 12.81 -7.18
CA ILE A 115 9.03 14.03 -6.54
C ILE A 115 7.52 14.29 -6.74
N ASN A 116 6.90 13.72 -7.77
CA ASN A 116 5.51 14.00 -8.16
C ASN A 116 4.58 12.78 -8.13
N GLU A 117 5.10 11.60 -7.76
CA GLU A 117 4.34 10.35 -7.81
C GLU A 117 4.46 9.59 -6.49
N ILE A 118 3.31 9.15 -5.98
CA ILE A 118 3.18 8.41 -4.73
C ILE A 118 2.49 7.07 -5.00
N ILE A 119 2.98 6.03 -4.35
CA ILE A 119 2.31 4.75 -4.21
C ILE A 119 1.71 4.64 -2.81
N LEU A 120 0.49 4.10 -2.72
CA LEU A 120 -0.25 3.94 -1.47
C LEU A 120 -0.84 2.53 -1.42
N GLY A 121 -0.27 1.67 -0.56
CA GLY A 121 -0.75 0.31 -0.38
C GLY A 121 -0.47 -0.63 -1.56
N CYS A 122 0.60 -0.39 -2.30
CA CYS A 122 1.05 -1.23 -3.42
C CYS A 122 2.57 -1.29 -3.48
N HIS A 123 3.11 -2.39 -4.01
CA HIS A 123 4.52 -2.47 -4.38
C HIS A 123 4.72 -1.90 -5.78
N TYR A 124 5.80 -1.16 -5.99
CA TYR A 124 6.20 -0.66 -7.30
C TYR A 124 7.31 -1.53 -7.89
N LEU A 125 7.11 -2.02 -9.12
CA LEU A 125 8.00 -3.00 -9.75
C LEU A 125 9.23 -2.33 -10.39
N ARG A 126 10.19 -1.90 -9.57
CA ARG A 126 11.46 -1.33 -10.09
C ARG A 126 12.29 -2.35 -10.87
N ASN A 127 12.26 -3.60 -10.43
CA ASN A 127 12.96 -4.73 -11.02
C ASN A 127 12.00 -5.91 -11.12
N LEU A 128 11.81 -6.45 -12.33
CA LEU A 128 10.87 -7.54 -12.59
C LEU A 128 11.33 -8.90 -12.00
N ASN A 129 12.57 -8.99 -11.55
CA ASN A 129 13.10 -10.18 -10.88
C ASN A 129 12.93 -10.14 -9.37
N THR A 130 12.55 -9.00 -8.79
CA THR A 130 12.29 -8.89 -7.35
C THR A 130 11.04 -9.68 -6.99
N LEU A 131 11.14 -10.50 -5.95
CA LEU A 131 10.00 -11.16 -5.34
C LEU A 131 9.41 -10.30 -4.23
N PHE A 132 8.09 -10.19 -4.21
CA PHE A 132 7.35 -9.40 -3.24
C PHE A 132 6.50 -10.28 -2.36
N SER A 133 6.29 -9.88 -1.12
CA SER A 133 5.31 -10.50 -0.25
C SER A 133 3.95 -9.82 -0.40
N ILE A 134 2.89 -10.63 -0.49
CA ILE A 134 1.51 -10.18 -0.27
C ILE A 134 1.08 -10.75 1.08
N THR A 135 1.07 -9.90 2.10
CA THR A 135 0.69 -10.29 3.47
C THR A 135 -0.80 -10.04 3.70
N LEU A 136 -1.50 -11.07 4.19
CA LEU A 136 -2.92 -11.01 4.49
C LEU A 136 -3.13 -10.81 6.00
N ARG A 137 -4.28 -11.26 6.53
CA ARG A 137 -4.51 -11.32 7.97
C ARG A 137 -3.61 -12.42 8.58
N GLY A 138 -3.19 -12.27 9.83
CA GLY A 138 -2.17 -13.16 10.45
C GLY A 138 -2.55 -14.64 10.59
N ASP A 139 -3.82 -15.00 10.42
CA ASP A 139 -4.34 -16.37 10.37
C ASP A 139 -4.45 -16.93 8.94
N LEU A 140 -4.21 -16.11 7.92
CA LEU A 140 -4.24 -16.50 6.52
C LEU A 140 -2.83 -16.66 5.96
N PRO A 141 -2.64 -17.51 4.94
CA PRO A 141 -1.38 -17.57 4.22
C PRO A 141 -1.00 -16.21 3.64
N ALA A 142 0.29 -15.90 3.68
CA ALA A 142 0.89 -14.89 2.82
C ALA A 142 1.40 -15.56 1.53
N TYR A 143 1.82 -14.76 0.57
CA TYR A 143 2.30 -15.26 -0.72
C TYR A 143 3.57 -14.53 -1.12
N LEU A 144 4.56 -15.28 -1.60
CA LEU A 144 5.70 -14.73 -2.32
C LEU A 144 5.36 -14.73 -3.80
N VAL A 145 5.46 -13.57 -4.44
CA VAL A 145 4.99 -13.37 -5.82
C VAL A 145 6.03 -12.68 -6.68
N LYS A 146 6.01 -13.00 -7.98
CA LYS A 146 6.63 -12.20 -9.02
C LYS A 146 5.58 -11.25 -9.59
N GLY A 147 5.93 -9.97 -9.74
CA GLY A 147 5.03 -8.99 -10.35
C GLY A 147 5.13 -8.99 -11.87
N ASN A 148 3.98 -8.93 -12.54
CA ASN A 148 3.89 -8.68 -13.97
C ASN A 148 3.62 -7.17 -14.18
N PRO A 149 4.38 -6.51 -15.06
CA PRO A 149 4.28 -5.07 -15.22
C PRO A 149 2.97 -4.68 -15.89
N ASN A 150 2.40 -3.58 -15.39
CA ASN A 150 1.29 -2.84 -15.99
C ASN A 150 -0.04 -3.60 -16.08
N LEU A 151 -1.14 -2.85 -16.23
CA LEU A 151 -2.44 -3.43 -16.53
C LEU A 151 -2.56 -3.62 -18.05
N SER A 152 -2.98 -4.81 -18.49
CA SER A 152 -3.35 -5.02 -19.89
C SER A 152 -4.67 -4.30 -20.22
N PRO A 153 -4.92 -3.94 -21.49
CA PRO A 153 -6.22 -3.41 -21.92
C PRO A 153 -7.40 -4.28 -21.47
N GLN A 154 -7.25 -5.61 -21.57
CA GLN A 154 -8.25 -6.58 -21.12
C GLN A 154 -8.48 -6.49 -19.60
N SER A 155 -7.42 -6.33 -18.80
CA SER A 155 -7.53 -6.16 -17.36
C SER A 155 -8.23 -4.84 -17.00
N ILE A 156 -7.91 -3.76 -17.72
CA ILE A 156 -8.53 -2.45 -17.53
C ILE A 156 -10.02 -2.50 -17.85
N GLU A 157 -10.41 -3.23 -18.89
CA GLU A 157 -11.81 -3.48 -19.26
C GLU A 157 -12.51 -4.34 -18.18
N LEU A 158 -11.89 -5.44 -17.75
CA LEU A 158 -12.41 -6.34 -16.71
C LEU A 158 -12.60 -5.64 -15.36
N LEU A 159 -11.78 -4.64 -15.06
CA LEU A 159 -11.92 -3.78 -13.86
C LEU A 159 -12.98 -2.67 -14.03
N GLY A 160 -13.55 -2.51 -15.22
CA GLY A 160 -14.52 -1.46 -15.54
C GLY A 160 -13.91 -0.05 -15.61
N PHE A 161 -12.60 0.06 -15.76
CA PHE A 161 -11.89 1.35 -15.70
C PHE A 161 -11.77 2.05 -17.05
N GLU A 162 -11.84 1.31 -18.16
CA GLU A 162 -11.51 1.82 -19.50
C GLU A 162 -12.24 3.12 -19.86
N LYS A 163 -13.58 3.12 -19.84
CA LYS A 163 -14.41 4.27 -20.24
C LYS A 163 -14.09 5.51 -19.40
N ARG A 164 -13.97 5.33 -18.08
CA ARG A 164 -13.67 6.43 -17.15
C ARG A 164 -12.23 6.94 -17.34
N ALA A 165 -11.28 6.05 -17.51
CA ALA A 165 -9.87 6.40 -17.66
C ALA A 165 -9.61 7.17 -18.97
N LYS A 166 -10.22 6.73 -20.08
CA LYS A 166 -10.15 7.45 -21.37
C LYS A 166 -10.79 8.83 -21.29
N ARG A 167 -12.00 8.95 -20.72
CA ARG A 167 -12.69 10.23 -20.52
C ARG A 167 -11.87 11.22 -19.68
N LEU A 168 -11.15 10.72 -18.67
CA LEU A 168 -10.32 11.54 -17.79
C LEU A 168 -8.88 11.74 -18.29
N GLY A 169 -8.50 11.16 -19.44
CA GLY A 169 -7.14 11.27 -19.99
C GLY A 169 -6.06 10.58 -19.14
N VAL A 170 -6.42 9.55 -18.36
CA VAL A 170 -5.49 8.83 -17.47
C VAL A 170 -5.28 7.36 -17.86
N TYR A 171 -5.79 6.95 -19.04
CA TYR A 171 -5.65 5.57 -19.53
C TYR A 171 -4.17 5.15 -19.62
N ASP A 172 -3.31 6.04 -20.13
CA ASP A 172 -1.88 5.77 -20.26
C ASP A 172 -1.20 5.52 -18.91
N ARG A 173 -1.72 6.09 -17.82
CA ARG A 173 -1.20 5.83 -16.46
C ARG A 173 -1.51 4.41 -16.00
N LEU A 174 -2.62 3.80 -16.46
CA LEU A 174 -3.00 2.44 -16.08
C LEU A 174 -2.13 1.39 -16.79
N ILE A 175 -1.89 1.58 -18.09
CA ILE A 175 -1.01 0.70 -18.88
C ILE A 175 0.49 0.93 -18.60
N ASN A 176 0.83 1.89 -17.73
CA ASN A 176 2.20 2.16 -17.26
C ASN A 176 2.30 2.18 -15.72
N ALA A 177 1.29 1.66 -15.00
CA ALA A 177 1.20 1.79 -13.55
C ALA A 177 2.30 1.02 -12.82
N ASN A 178 2.69 -0.14 -13.35
CA ASN A 178 3.78 -0.97 -12.84
C ASN A 178 3.73 -1.28 -11.33
N ILE A 179 2.54 -1.61 -10.84
CA ILE A 179 2.27 -1.87 -9.41
C ILE A 179 1.56 -3.21 -9.20
N ILE A 180 1.78 -3.79 -8.02
CA ILE A 180 1.03 -4.95 -7.51
C ILE A 180 0.53 -4.67 -6.09
N PRO A 181 -0.53 -5.35 -5.61
CA PRO A 181 -0.99 -5.18 -4.24
C PRO A 181 0.09 -5.60 -3.23
N HIS A 182 0.18 -4.89 -2.10
CA HIS A 182 1.10 -5.26 -1.01
C HIS A 182 0.49 -6.21 0.03
N GLY A 183 -0.84 -6.26 0.12
CA GLY A 183 -1.52 -7.00 1.18
C GLY A 183 -3.05 -6.99 1.10
N GLY A 184 -3.69 -7.51 2.15
CA GLY A 184 -5.13 -7.83 2.14
C GLY A 184 -6.09 -6.65 2.03
N GLY A 185 -5.69 -5.44 2.44
CA GLY A 185 -6.51 -4.23 2.37
C GLY A 185 -7.79 -4.30 3.22
N TYR A 186 -8.35 -3.13 3.57
CA TYR A 186 -9.55 -3.05 4.39
C TYR A 186 -10.84 -3.20 3.57
N VAL A 187 -11.88 -3.73 4.20
CA VAL A 187 -13.24 -3.78 3.68
C VAL A 187 -14.23 -3.51 4.80
N PHE A 188 -15.32 -2.81 4.50
CA PHE A 188 -16.45 -2.68 5.41
C PHE A 188 -17.45 -3.79 5.07
N PRO A 189 -17.56 -4.85 5.88
CA PRO A 189 -18.39 -6.02 5.54
C PRO A 189 -19.86 -5.63 5.37
N ASP A 190 -20.33 -4.62 6.08
CA ASP A 190 -21.74 -4.22 6.01
C ASP A 190 -22.09 -3.33 4.81
N ILE A 191 -21.10 -2.84 4.05
CA ILE A 191 -21.29 -1.88 2.95
C ILE A 191 -21.10 -2.58 1.61
N LEU A 192 -22.12 -2.55 0.76
CA LEU A 192 -22.07 -3.08 -0.60
C LEU A 192 -21.45 -2.07 -1.57
N THR A 193 -21.97 -0.84 -1.60
CA THR A 193 -21.51 0.21 -2.51
C THR A 193 -21.81 1.62 -1.99
N ILE A 194 -21.14 2.61 -2.57
CA ILE A 194 -21.45 4.03 -2.36
C ILE A 194 -22.39 4.47 -3.50
N ASN A 195 -23.62 4.84 -3.14
CA ASN A 195 -24.63 5.30 -4.09
C ASN A 195 -24.35 6.72 -4.57
N LYS A 196 -24.06 7.62 -3.62
CA LYS A 196 -23.73 9.01 -3.91
C LYS A 196 -22.93 9.66 -2.79
N VAL A 197 -22.23 10.72 -3.16
CA VAL A 197 -21.57 11.64 -2.25
C VAL A 197 -22.44 12.88 -2.12
N ILE A 198 -22.81 13.25 -0.89
CA ILE A 198 -23.62 14.43 -0.56
C ILE A 198 -22.70 15.44 0.12
N GLU A 199 -22.72 16.69 -0.33
CA GLU A 199 -21.93 17.78 0.26
C GLU A 199 -22.85 18.87 0.81
N VAL A 200 -22.77 19.14 2.11
CA VAL A 200 -23.57 20.16 2.82
C VAL A 200 -22.65 20.93 3.74
N GLU A 201 -22.62 22.26 3.63
CA GLU A 201 -21.83 23.14 4.51
C GLU A 201 -20.36 22.71 4.68
N ARG A 202 -19.71 22.31 3.58
CA ARG A 202 -18.32 21.77 3.54
C ARG A 202 -18.11 20.45 4.29
N LYS A 203 -19.19 19.76 4.69
CA LYS A 203 -19.15 18.38 5.17
C LYS A 203 -19.51 17.44 4.04
N ARG A 204 -18.84 16.29 4.02
CA ARG A 204 -19.09 15.22 3.06
C ARG A 204 -19.78 14.06 3.76
N TYR A 205 -20.84 13.57 3.14
CA TYR A 205 -21.57 12.39 3.55
C TYR A 205 -21.60 11.39 2.39
N PHE A 206 -21.65 10.10 2.72
CA PHE A 206 -21.73 9.01 1.77
C PHE A 206 -23.05 8.28 2.02
N GLU A 207 -23.95 8.29 1.04
CA GLU A 207 -25.10 7.38 1.04
C GLU A 207 -24.59 6.02 0.56
N VAL A 208 -24.69 5.01 1.42
CA VAL A 208 -24.20 3.65 1.15
C VAL A 208 -25.36 2.66 1.15
N GLU A 209 -25.23 1.66 0.31
CA GLU A 209 -26.09 0.48 0.30
C GLU A 209 -25.52 -0.58 1.24
N MET A 210 -26.39 -1.17 2.05
CA MET A 210 -26.01 -2.20 3.02
C MET A 210 -26.02 -3.58 2.35
N GLN A 211 -25.08 -4.48 2.70
CA GLN A 211 -24.99 -5.82 2.09
C GLN A 211 -26.24 -6.70 2.25
N ASN A 212 -27.08 -6.43 3.27
CA ASN A 212 -28.28 -7.22 3.54
C ASN A 212 -29.50 -6.81 2.67
N ASP A 213 -29.30 -5.97 1.64
CA ASP A 213 -30.32 -5.39 0.76
C ASP A 213 -31.49 -4.70 1.49
N ARG A 214 -31.32 -4.41 2.79
CA ARG A 214 -32.34 -3.84 3.67
C ARG A 214 -31.86 -2.50 4.21
N GLY A 215 -31.81 -1.52 3.32
CA GLY A 215 -31.74 -0.12 3.67
C GLY A 215 -30.52 0.61 3.17
N LYS A 216 -30.56 1.92 3.36
CA LYS A 216 -29.48 2.85 3.04
C LYS A 216 -28.98 3.46 4.33
N LYS A 217 -27.67 3.66 4.43
CA LYS A 217 -27.05 4.38 5.55
C LYS A 217 -26.38 5.64 5.00
N ILE A 218 -26.41 6.72 5.77
CA ILE A 218 -25.63 7.92 5.48
C ILE A 218 -24.51 7.99 6.52
N ILE A 219 -23.27 8.01 6.06
CA ILE A 219 -22.08 8.06 6.92
C ILE A 219 -21.26 9.31 6.59
N SER A 220 -20.73 9.97 7.60
CA SER A 220 -19.80 11.11 7.45
C SER A 220 -18.36 10.74 7.82
N GLU A 221 -18.18 9.70 8.62
CA GLU A 221 -16.89 9.20 9.10
C GLU A 221 -16.89 7.67 9.01
N VAL A 222 -15.77 7.12 8.57
CA VAL A 222 -15.57 5.68 8.36
C VAL A 222 -14.69 5.06 9.44
N ARG A 223 -13.98 5.87 10.23
CA ARG A 223 -13.08 5.41 11.30
C ARG A 223 -13.78 4.59 12.39
N GLU A 224 -15.05 4.86 12.63
CA GLU A 224 -15.86 4.17 13.65
C GLU A 224 -16.58 2.93 13.13
N LEU A 225 -16.51 2.67 11.81
CA LEU A 225 -17.13 1.49 11.23
C LEU A 225 -16.26 0.26 11.48
N ALA A 226 -16.91 -0.84 11.86
CA ALA A 226 -16.27 -2.14 11.89
C ALA A 226 -15.76 -2.47 10.48
N TYR A 227 -14.50 -2.86 10.39
CA TYR A 227 -13.87 -3.26 9.14
C TYR A 227 -13.17 -4.59 9.31
N GLU A 228 -12.99 -5.28 8.18
CA GLU A 228 -12.24 -6.51 8.07
C GLU A 228 -11.14 -6.37 7.01
N TYR A 229 -10.44 -7.46 6.72
CA TYR A 229 -9.53 -7.55 5.60
C TYR A 229 -10.18 -8.31 4.44
N ARG A 230 -9.89 -7.92 3.19
CA ARG A 230 -10.43 -8.62 2.00
C ARG A 230 -9.91 -10.05 1.83
N GLY A 231 -8.92 -10.45 2.64
CA GLY A 231 -8.36 -11.79 2.66
C GLY A 231 -7.81 -12.23 1.30
N ARG A 232 -8.08 -13.49 0.94
CA ARG A 232 -7.55 -14.10 -0.29
C ARG A 232 -8.06 -13.46 -1.58
N ASN A 233 -9.16 -12.70 -1.52
CA ASN A 233 -9.74 -12.06 -2.71
C ASN A 233 -8.76 -11.12 -3.43
N VAL A 234 -7.85 -10.46 -2.70
CA VAL A 234 -6.83 -9.61 -3.31
C VAL A 234 -5.89 -10.42 -4.21
N VAL A 235 -5.43 -11.57 -3.71
CA VAL A 235 -4.51 -12.44 -4.45
C VAL A 235 -5.22 -13.09 -5.64
N LEU A 236 -6.44 -13.59 -5.43
CA LEU A 236 -7.25 -14.18 -6.50
C LEU A 236 -7.52 -13.17 -7.61
N ARG A 237 -7.90 -11.94 -7.25
CA ARG A 237 -8.15 -10.89 -8.25
C ARG A 237 -6.88 -10.48 -8.97
N ALA A 238 -5.74 -10.42 -8.29
CA ALA A 238 -4.45 -10.10 -8.89
C ALA A 238 -3.99 -11.18 -9.89
N LEU A 239 -4.23 -12.46 -9.59
CA LEU A 239 -4.03 -13.57 -10.54
C LEU A 239 -4.97 -13.47 -11.73
N GLU A 240 -6.26 -13.18 -11.50
CA GLU A 240 -7.28 -13.08 -12.55
C GLU A 240 -6.94 -12.00 -13.58
N ILE A 241 -6.43 -10.84 -13.12
CA ILE A 241 -5.98 -9.75 -14.01
C ILE A 241 -4.51 -9.92 -14.45
N GLY A 242 -3.87 -11.03 -14.11
CA GLY A 242 -2.53 -11.40 -14.60
C GLY A 242 -1.38 -10.52 -14.11
N ILE A 243 -1.55 -9.74 -13.03
CA ILE A 243 -0.49 -8.83 -12.54
C ILE A 243 0.51 -9.50 -11.59
N ILE A 244 0.27 -10.75 -11.20
CA ILE A 244 1.19 -11.53 -10.36
C ILE A 244 1.28 -12.97 -10.83
N ASP A 245 2.41 -13.60 -10.51
CA ASP A 245 2.56 -15.04 -10.45
C ASP A 245 2.96 -15.45 -9.02
N ILE A 246 2.30 -16.47 -8.46
CA ILE A 246 2.64 -16.99 -7.13
C ILE A 246 3.86 -17.91 -7.25
N VAL A 247 4.93 -17.56 -6.55
CA VAL A 247 6.16 -18.34 -6.45
C VAL A 247 6.13 -19.31 -5.29
N ALA A 248 5.63 -18.86 -4.14
CA ALA A 248 5.46 -19.70 -2.96
C ALA A 248 4.29 -19.24 -2.11
N LYS A 249 3.69 -20.18 -1.38
CA LYS A 249 2.72 -19.92 -0.32
C LYS A 249 3.47 -19.92 1.02
N LEU A 250 3.13 -18.98 1.88
CA LEU A 250 3.76 -18.77 3.18
C LEU A 250 2.75 -19.09 4.28
N ILE A 251 2.96 -20.18 5.00
CA ILE A 251 2.05 -20.67 6.04
C ILE A 251 2.44 -20.06 7.38
N PRO A 252 1.58 -19.24 8.02
CA PRO A 252 1.95 -18.56 9.25
C PRO A 252 2.18 -19.57 10.38
N GLN A 253 3.35 -19.48 11.01
CA GLN A 253 3.72 -20.24 12.20
C GLN A 253 3.60 -19.37 13.45
N TYR A 254 4.10 -18.13 13.37
CA TYR A 254 4.06 -17.15 14.46
C TYR A 254 3.81 -15.75 13.92
N VAL A 255 3.05 -14.96 14.69
CA VAL A 255 2.75 -13.55 14.41
C VAL A 255 3.05 -12.75 15.66
N LEU A 256 4.07 -11.90 15.61
CA LEU A 256 4.42 -10.95 16.67
C LEU A 256 3.91 -9.56 16.28
N LYS A 257 2.91 -9.04 16.99
CA LYS A 257 2.45 -7.66 16.83
C LYS A 257 3.30 -6.69 17.65
N ILE A 258 3.68 -5.57 17.02
CA ILE A 258 4.53 -4.51 17.58
C ILE A 258 3.88 -3.15 17.33
#